data_AF-A0A2G6MSR0-F1
#
_entry.id   AF-A0A2G6MSR0-F1
#
_cell.length_a   1.000
_cell.length_b   1.000
_cell.length_c   1.000
_cell.angle_alpha   90.00
_cell.angle_beta   90.00
_cell.angle_gamma   90.00
#
_symmetry.space_group_name_H-M   'P 1'
#
loop_
_entity.id
_entity.type
_entity.pdbx_description
1 polymer ?
#
loop_
_entity_poly.entity_id
_entity_poly.type
_entity_poly.pdbx_seq_one_letter_code
_entity_poly.pdbx_strand_id
1 'polypeptide(L)' 'MIQRPSHIHALEKAMNRTPVVSLLGPRQSGKTTLARIFEKKYNATFFDLESFQDLQRLQNP' A
#
# COMPACT_ATOMS: atom_id res chain seq x y z
N MET A 1 16.51 -1.04 5.58
CA MET A 1 15.19 -0.40 5.33
C MET A 1 14.81 0.38 6.58
N ILE A 2 14.40 1.66 6.46
CA ILE A 2 14.11 2.51 7.62
C ILE A 2 12.68 2.24 8.11
N GLN A 3 12.51 2.07 9.42
CA GLN A 3 11.18 1.90 10.02
C GLN A 3 10.37 3.20 9.99
N ARG A 4 9.09 3.14 9.62
CA ARG A 4 8.19 4.30 9.49
C ARG A 4 6.94 4.17 10.39
N PRO A 5 7.10 4.01 11.72
CA PRO A 5 5.99 3.68 12.61
C PRO A 5 4.85 4.71 12.58
N SER A 6 5.18 6.01 12.51
CA SER A 6 4.19 7.09 12.44
C SER A 6 3.33 7.03 11.17
N HIS A 7 3.92 6.68 10.03
CA HIS A 7 3.20 6.63 8.75
C HIS A 7 2.31 5.39 8.66
N ILE A 8 2.78 4.26 9.21
CA ILE A 8 1.96 3.05 9.32
C ILE A 8 0.76 3.32 10.21
N HIS A 9 0.95 3.92 11.39
CA HIS A 9 -0.15 4.24 12.29
C HIS A 9 -1.17 5.22 11.66
N ALA A 10 -0.69 6.21 10.89
CA ALA A 10 -1.57 7.13 10.17
C ALA A 10 -2.41 6.40 9.11
N LEU A 11 -1.80 5.47 8.37
CA LEU A 11 -2.51 4.64 7.38
C LEU A 11 -3.55 3.73 8.03
N GLU A 12 -3.21 3.09 9.15
CA GLU A 12 -4.15 2.27 9.93
C GLU A 12 -5.35 3.07 10.42
N LYS A 13 -5.10 4.26 10.98
CA LYS A 13 -6.15 5.17 11.43
C LYS A 13 -7.07 5.60 10.27
N ALA A 14 -6.50 5.83 9.09
CA ALA A 14 -7.27 6.19 7.90
C ALA A 14 -8.14 5.02 7.42
N MET A 15 -7.58 3.80 7.32
CA MET A 15 -8.31 2.59 6.93
C MET A 15 -9.44 2.22 7.90
N ASN A 16 -9.27 2.49 9.20
CA ASN A 16 -10.36 2.30 10.18
C ASN A 16 -11.52 3.28 9.99
N ARG A 17 -11.29 4.42 9.32
CA ARG A 17 -12.31 5.46 9.09
C ARG A 17 -13.02 5.29 7.75
N THR A 18 -12.32 4.78 6.74
CA THR A 18 -12.82 4.66 5.36
C THR A 18 -12.31 3.36 4.73
N PRO A 19 -13.14 2.66 3.93
CA PRO A 19 -12.72 1.43 3.27
C PRO A 19 -11.62 1.63 2.22
N VAL A 20 -11.41 2.87 1.76
CA VAL A 20 -10.41 3.20 0.73
C VAL A 20 -9.56 4.41 1.18
N VAL A 21 -8.25 4.28 1.05
CA VAL A 21 -7.25 5.32 1.38
C VAL A 21 -6.27 5.47 0.22
N SER A 22 -5.96 6.72 -0.15
CA SER A 22 -4.92 7.03 -1.13
C SER A 22 -3.66 7.55 -0.42
N LEU A 23 -2.49 7.04 -0.84
CA LEU A 23 -1.18 7.50 -0.37
C LEU A 23 -0.57 8.45 -1.40
N LEU A 24 -0.53 9.74 -1.08
CA LEU A 24 -0.02 10.79 -1.97
C LEU A 24 1.38 11.26 -1.57
N GLY A 25 2.15 11.79 -2.53
CA GLY A 25 3.44 12.41 -2.30
C GLY A 25 4.43 12.27 -3.47
N PRO A 26 5.57 12.99 -3.44
CA PRO A 26 6.53 13.06 -4.55
C PRO A 26 7.04 11.69 -5.01
N ARG A 27 7.55 11.59 -6.25
CA ARG A 27 8.25 10.38 -6.70
C ARG A 27 9.40 10.06 -5.72
N GLN A 28 9.63 8.77 -5.47
CA GLN A 28 10.69 8.27 -4.58
C GLN A 28 10.56 8.63 -3.08
N SER A 29 9.45 9.23 -2.62
CA SER A 29 9.23 9.49 -1.18
C SER A 29 9.01 8.24 -0.30
N GLY A 30 8.96 7.04 -0.91
CA GLY A 30 8.78 5.77 -0.20
C GLY A 30 7.33 5.29 -0.07
N LYS A 31 6.40 5.77 -0.92
CA LYS A 31 4.98 5.36 -0.93
C LYS A 31 4.81 3.85 -1.16
N THR A 32 5.44 3.31 -2.20
CA THR A 32 5.42 1.86 -2.50
C THR A 32 6.03 1.04 -1.37
N THR A 33 7.09 1.55 -0.74
CA THR A 33 7.70 0.94 0.45
C THR A 33 6.70 0.86 1.61
N LEU A 34 5.97 1.95 1.89
CA LEU A 34 4.94 1.96 2.94
C LEU A 34 3.81 0.97 2.64
N ALA A 35 3.34 0.94 1.39
CA ALA A 35 2.30 0.01 0.95
C ALA A 35 2.73 -1.47 1.12
N ARG A 36 3.97 -1.81 0.76
CA ARG A 36 4.53 -3.17 0.95
C ARG A 36 4.69 -3.55 2.43
N ILE A 37 5.06 -2.61 3.29
CA ILE A 37 5.13 -2.87 4.74
C ILE A 37 3.72 -3.16 5.28
N PHE A 38 2.74 -2.35 4.88
CA PHE A 38 1.34 -2.53 5.29
C PHE A 38 0.77 -3.85 4.77
N GLU A 39 1.00 -4.17 3.49
CA GLU A 39 0.61 -5.44 2.88
C GLU A 39 1.12 -6.64 3.69
N LYS A 40 2.41 -6.68 3.99
CA LYS A 40 2.99 -7.76 4.81
C LYS A 40 2.40 -7.85 6.21
N LYS A 41 2.14 -6.70 6.84
CA LYS A 41 1.56 -6.65 8.20
C LYS A 41 0.15 -7.26 8.24
N TYR A 42 -0.64 -7.04 7.20
CA TYR A 42 -2.04 -7.47 7.14
C TYR A 42 -2.28 -8.69 6.25
N ASN A 43 -1.22 -9.30 5.71
CA ASN A 43 -1.30 -10.38 4.72
C ASN A 43 -2.26 -10.02 3.56
N ALA A 44 -2.16 -8.78 3.07
CA ALA A 44 -3.06 -8.26 2.06
C ALA A 44 -2.61 -8.67 0.65
N THR A 45 -3.55 -8.66 -0.30
CA THR A 45 -3.19 -8.83 -1.70
C THR A 45 -2.60 -7.53 -2.26
N PHE A 46 -1.42 -7.61 -2.86
CA PHE A 46 -0.79 -6.49 -3.57
C PHE A 46 -0.99 -6.62 -5.07
N PHE A 47 -1.30 -5.50 -5.72
CA PHE A 47 -1.31 -5.39 -7.18
C PHE A 47 -0.39 -4.24 -7.58
N ASP A 48 0.69 -4.54 -8.31
CA ASP A 48 1.52 -3.54 -8.96
C ASP A 48 0.93 -3.20 -10.33
N LEU A 49 0.39 -2.00 -10.48
CA LEU A 49 -0.25 -1.59 -11.74
C LEU A 49 0.76 -1.32 -12.87
N GLU A 50 2.07 -1.35 -12.59
CA GLU A 50 3.12 -1.35 -13.60
C GLU A 50 3.48 -2.79 -14.07
N SER A 51 3.01 -3.81 -13.35
CA SER A 51 3.21 -5.23 -13.68
C SER A 51 2.07 -5.78 -14.54
N PHE A 52 2.40 -6.26 -15.74
CA PHE A 52 1.42 -6.90 -16.62
C PHE A 52 0.75 -8.13 -15.97
N GLN A 53 1.50 -8.90 -15.19
CA GLN A 53 0.98 -10.09 -14.50
C GLN A 53 -0.06 -9.70 -13.44
N ASP A 54 0.22 -8.65 -12.66
CA ASP A 54 -0.71 -8.18 -11.63
C ASP A 54 -1.96 -7.54 -12.25
N LEU A 55 -1.81 -6.84 -13.38
CA LEU A 55 -2.94 -6.31 -14.14
C LEU A 55 -3.86 -7.43 -14.65
N GLN A 56 -3.31 -8.54 -15.16
CA GLN A 56 -4.12 -9.70 -15.56
C GLN A 56 -4.85 -10.31 -14.36
N ARG A 57 -4.16 -10.46 -13.23
CA ARG A 57 -4.72 -11.02 -12.01
C ARG A 57 -5.84 -10.15 -11.44
N LEU A 58 -5.73 -8.83 -11.60
CA LEU A 58 -6.75 -7.86 -11.17
C LEU A 58 -8.05 -7.93 -11.98
N GLN A 59 -8.04 -8.48 -13.21
CA GLN A 59 -9.26 -8.62 -14.01
C GLN A 59 -10.25 -9.65 -13.43
N ASN A 60 -9.77 -10.62 -12.65
CA ASN A 60 -10.58 -11.65 -11.97
C ASN A 60 -10.03 -11.88 -10.55
N PRO A 61 -10.25 -10.93 -9.63
CA PRO A 61 -9.59 -10.90 -8.32
C PRO A 61 -10.17 -11.89 -7.30
#